data_AF-D2ZW70-F1
#
_entry.id   AF-D2ZW70-F1
#
_cell.length_a   1.000
_cell.length_b   1.000
_cell.length_c   1.000
_cell.angle_alpha   90.00
_cell.angle_beta   90.00
_cell.angle_gamma   90.00
#
_symmetry.space_group_name_H-M   'P 1'
#
loop_
_entity.id
_entity.type
_entity.pdbx_description
1 polymer ?
#
loop_
_entity_poly.entity_id
_entity_poly.type
_entity_poly.pdbx_seq_one_letter_code
_entity_poly.pdbx_strand_id
1 'polypeptide(L)'
;MAVNPTHAGPQYIKLDDFQANCDIRSLNLTQDQHNALRRIRNDYKQASDKAYRKLVRTDRNRRQVIMKILAADNFDQNNARDYVETRYLSSMDFAVEELEIQHRFYHLLNPRQRQLWLSSCLR
;
A
#
# COMPACT_ATOMS: atom_id res chain seq x y z
N MET A 1 22.85 20.99 -16.73
CA MET A 1 22.87 20.11 -15.55
C MET A 1 21.48 20.16 -14.93
N ALA A 2 20.68 19.10 -15.08
CA ALA A 2 19.34 19.06 -14.54
C ALA A 2 19.43 18.75 -13.03
N VAL A 3 19.01 19.70 -12.21
CA VAL A 3 18.85 19.48 -10.77
C VAL A 3 17.60 18.62 -10.60
N ASN A 4 17.79 17.33 -10.32
CA ASN A 4 16.70 16.49 -9.85
C ASN A 4 16.19 17.08 -8.53
N PRO A 5 14.90 17.40 -8.40
CA PRO A 5 14.38 17.80 -7.10
C PRO A 5 14.47 16.59 -6.18
N THR A 6 15.42 16.63 -5.23
CA THR A 6 15.42 15.80 -4.03
C THR A 6 14.25 16.23 -3.16
N HIS A 7 13.04 15.90 -3.62
CA HIS A 7 11.84 16.01 -2.81
C HIS A 7 11.44 14.58 -2.49
N ALA A 8 11.83 14.14 -1.30
CA ALA A 8 11.10 13.09 -0.61
C ALA A 8 9.67 13.61 -0.42
N GLY A 9 8.82 13.45 -1.44
CA GLY A 9 7.37 13.43 -1.31
C GLY A 9 6.96 12.17 -0.56
N PRO A 10 5.74 12.08 -0.01
CA PRO A 10 5.31 10.86 0.65
C PRO A 10 5.35 9.73 -0.38
N GLN A 11 6.38 8.88 -0.28
CA GLN A 11 6.44 7.66 -1.06
C GLN A 11 5.40 6.74 -0.46
N TYR A 12 4.42 6.38 -1.28
CA TYR A 12 3.47 5.35 -0.92
C TYR A 12 4.24 4.04 -0.81
N ILE A 13 4.38 3.52 0.41
CA ILE A 13 4.94 2.19 0.62
C ILE A 13 3.90 1.21 0.10
N LYS A 14 4.11 0.72 -1.12
CA LYS A 14 3.37 -0.39 -1.69
C LYS A 14 4.22 -1.64 -1.56
N LEU A 15 3.59 -2.77 -1.29
CA LEU A 15 4.26 -4.05 -1.37
C LEU A 15 4.54 -4.36 -2.84
N ASP A 16 5.82 -4.52 -3.16
CA ASP A 16 6.27 -4.86 -4.52
C ASP A 16 6.47 -6.38 -4.68
N ASP A 17 6.08 -7.16 -3.68
CA ASP A 17 6.11 -8.63 -3.67
C ASP A 17 5.15 -9.24 -4.70
N PHE A 18 4.15 -8.47 -5.16
CA PHE A 18 3.12 -8.92 -6.10
C PHE A 18 3.20 -8.17 -7.43
N GLN A 19 3.15 -8.91 -8.53
CA GLN A 19 3.11 -8.31 -9.86
C GLN A 19 1.82 -7.49 -10.05
N ALA A 20 1.97 -6.18 -10.25
CA ALA A 20 0.86 -5.26 -10.47
C ALA A 20 -0.07 -5.65 -11.65
N ASN A 21 0.47 -6.33 -12.67
CA ASN A 21 -0.25 -6.76 -13.86
C ASN A 21 -0.36 -8.29 -13.94
N CYS A 22 -0.43 -9.00 -12.81
CA CYS A 22 -0.54 -10.45 -12.89
C CYS A 22 -1.79 -10.89 -13.67
N ASP A 23 -1.59 -11.72 -14.70
CA ASP A 23 -2.68 -12.27 -15.50
C ASP A 23 -3.33 -13.49 -14.84
N ILE A 24 -4.31 -13.19 -13.98
CA ILE A 24 -5.09 -14.23 -13.30
C ILE A 24 -6.08 -14.97 -14.21
N ARG A 25 -6.20 -14.62 -15.50
CA ARG A 25 -7.09 -15.34 -16.45
C ARG A 25 -6.62 -16.79 -16.63
N SER A 26 -5.32 -17.01 -16.53
CA SER A 26 -4.68 -18.34 -16.58
C SER A 26 -5.13 -19.28 -15.46
N LEU A 27 -5.71 -18.75 -14.37
CA LEU A 27 -6.16 -19.55 -13.23
C LEU A 27 -7.47 -20.30 -13.49
N ASN A 28 -8.19 -20.00 -14.59
CA ASN A 28 -9.47 -20.65 -14.93
C ASN A 28 -10.40 -20.73 -13.71
N LEU A 29 -10.68 -19.57 -13.11
CA LEU A 29 -11.50 -19.50 -11.90
C LEU A 29 -12.92 -19.99 -12.17
N THR A 30 -13.50 -20.70 -11.20
CA THR A 30 -14.92 -21.09 -11.27
C THR A 30 -15.83 -19.87 -11.12
N GLN A 31 -17.12 -20.02 -11.44
CA GLN A 31 -18.08 -18.92 -11.28
C GLN A 31 -18.15 -18.42 -9.83
N ASP A 32 -18.10 -19.34 -8.86
CA ASP A 32 -18.09 -18.99 -7.43
C ASP A 32 -16.80 -18.26 -7.02
N GLN A 33 -15.65 -18.69 -7.54
CA GLN A 33 -14.39 -17.99 -7.33
C GLN A 33 -14.43 -16.59 -7.96
N HIS A 34 -15.02 -16.41 -9.14
CA HIS A 34 -15.24 -15.09 -9.72
C HIS A 34 -16.15 -14.21 -8.86
N ASN A 35 -17.20 -14.78 -8.27
CA ASN A 35 -18.10 -14.07 -7.36
C ASN A 35 -17.37 -13.59 -6.09
N ALA A 36 -16.56 -14.46 -5.49
CA ALA A 36 -15.74 -14.13 -4.33
C ALA A 36 -14.65 -13.10 -4.67
N LEU A 37 -13.98 -13.25 -5.81
CA LEU A 37 -12.95 -12.32 -6.28
C LEU A 37 -13.50 -10.91 -6.49
N ARG A 38 -14.75 -10.76 -6.95
CA ARG A 38 -15.39 -9.43 -7.04
C ARG A 38 -15.47 -8.74 -5.69
N ARG A 39 -15.77 -9.48 -4.62
CA ARG A 39 -15.79 -8.94 -3.25
C ARG A 39 -14.39 -8.54 -2.80
N ILE A 40 -13.40 -9.42 -3.00
CA ILE A 40 -11.99 -9.17 -2.68
C ILE A 40 -11.48 -7.90 -3.39
N ARG A 41 -11.79 -7.73 -4.68
CA ARG A 41 -11.40 -6.53 -5.45
C ARG A 41 -12.07 -5.25 -4.94
N ASN A 42 -13.33 -5.33 -4.51
CA ASN A 42 -14.03 -4.20 -3.92
C ASN A 42 -13.40 -3.80 -2.58
N ASP A 43 -13.06 -4.79 -1.74
CA ASP A 43 -12.38 -4.55 -0.46
C ASP A 43 -11.02 -3.87 -0.69
N TYR A 44 -10.23 -4.35 -1.67
CA TYR A 44 -8.98 -3.73 -2.07
C TYR A 44 -9.14 -2.28 -2.49
N LYS A 45 -10.13 -1.99 -3.35
CA LYS A 45 -10.40 -0.63 -3.79
C LYS A 45 -10.75 0.28 -2.61
N GLN A 46 -11.60 -0.19 -1.70
CA GLN A 46 -12.00 0.58 -0.52
C GLN A 46 -10.81 0.86 0.42
N ALA A 47 -9.97 -0.16 0.67
CA ALA A 47 -8.73 -0.04 1.43
C ALA A 47 -7.78 1.00 0.81
N SER A 48 -7.57 0.91 -0.50
CA SER A 48 -6.69 1.82 -1.25
C SER A 48 -7.22 3.26 -1.21
N ASP A 49 -8.51 3.46 -1.46
CA ASP A 49 -9.15 4.77 -1.42
C ASP A 49 -9.12 5.38 0.00
N LYS A 50 -9.30 4.56 1.03
CA LYS A 50 -9.19 4.96 2.45
C LYS A 50 -7.76 5.42 2.78
N ALA A 51 -6.75 4.63 2.39
CA ALA A 51 -5.34 4.96 2.60
C ALA A 51 -4.94 6.24 1.85
N TYR A 52 -5.36 6.38 0.59
CA TYR A 52 -5.12 7.59 -0.19
C TYR A 52 -5.71 8.83 0.47
N ARG A 53 -6.97 8.77 0.93
CA ARG A 53 -7.61 9.89 1.64
C ARG A 53 -6.89 10.26 2.93
N LYS A 54 -6.41 9.29 3.71
CA LYS A 54 -5.59 9.54 4.91
C LYS A 54 -4.28 10.22 4.53
N LEU A 55 -3.56 9.71 3.53
CA LEU A 55 -2.31 10.29 3.04
C LEU A 55 -2.47 11.75 2.60
N VAL A 56 -3.51 12.06 1.82
CA VAL A 56 -3.82 13.44 1.41
C VAL A 56 -4.10 14.35 2.61
N ARG A 57 -4.81 13.86 3.64
CA ARG A 57 -5.07 14.64 4.87
C ARG A 57 -3.78 14.93 5.63
N THR A 58 -2.91 13.94 5.78
CA THR A 58 -1.60 14.11 6.43
C THR A 58 -0.71 15.08 5.67
N ASP A 59 -0.73 15.05 4.33
CA ASP A 59 0.12 15.91 3.50
C ASP A 59 -0.26 17.41 3.60
N ARG A 60 -1.54 17.74 3.81
CA ARG A 60 -2.02 19.13 3.93
C ARG A 60 -1.29 19.95 5.00
N ASN A 61 -1.04 19.34 6.16
CA ASN A 61 -0.39 20.02 7.28
C ASN A 61 1.14 19.79 7.31
N ARG A 62 1.67 18.98 6.39
CA ARG A 62 3.05 18.48 6.41
C ARG A 62 4.08 19.60 6.42
N ARG A 63 3.89 20.62 5.58
CA ARG A 63 4.82 21.76 5.48
C ARG A 63 4.91 22.53 6.80
N GLN A 64 3.79 22.73 7.48
CA GLN A 64 3.77 23.45 8.75
C GLN A 64 4.46 22.63 9.86
N VAL A 65 4.21 21.32 9.92
CA VAL A 65 4.82 20.44 10.94
C VAL A 65 6.34 20.35 10.77
N ILE A 66 6.84 20.13 9.55
CA ILE A 66 8.29 20.06 9.32
C ILE A 66 8.97 21.41 9.62
N MET A 67 8.33 22.53 9.27
CA MET A 67 8.86 23.86 9.61
C MET A 67 9.00 24.04 11.12
N LYS A 68 8.04 23.58 11.93
CA LYS A 68 8.13 23.65 13.39
C LYS A 68 9.32 22.85 13.95
N ILE A 69 9.55 21.65 13.42
CA ILE A 69 10.70 20.81 13.83
C ILE A 69 12.02 21.48 13.46
N LEU A 70 12.11 22.04 12.25
CA LEU A 70 13.33 22.70 11.76
C LEU A 70 13.62 24.04 12.44
N ALA A 71 12.58 24.74 12.91
CA ALA A 71 12.70 26.04 13.56
C ALA A 71 12.88 25.96 15.09
N ALA A 72 12.88 24.76 15.68
CA ALA A 72 13.06 24.59 17.11
C ALA A 72 14.52 24.90 17.53
N ASP A 73 14.70 25.53 18.70
CA ASP A 73 16.01 25.91 19.23
C ASP A 73 16.93 24.68 19.47
N ASN A 74 16.33 23.55 19.81
CA ASN A 74 17.01 22.26 19.98
C ASN A 74 16.28 21.18 19.19
N PHE A 75 17.02 20.18 18.69
CA PHE A 75 16.43 19.06 17.98
C PHE A 75 15.66 18.14 18.95
N ASP A 76 14.35 18.05 18.76
CA ASP A 76 13.49 17.10 19.48
C ASP A 76 13.31 15.82 18.66
N GLN A 77 13.98 14.76 19.09
CA GLN A 77 13.92 13.46 18.44
C GLN A 77 12.52 12.84 18.45
N ASN A 78 11.72 13.09 19.49
CA ASN A 78 10.37 12.53 19.60
C ASN A 78 9.44 13.21 18.58
N ASN A 79 9.49 14.54 18.48
CA ASN A 79 8.71 15.27 17.46
C ASN A 79 9.10 14.87 16.03
N ALA A 80 10.40 14.65 15.78
CA ALA A 80 10.88 14.16 14.50
C ALA A 80 10.34 12.75 14.20
N ARG A 81 10.34 11.86 15.21
CA ARG A 81 9.79 10.51 15.10
C ARG A 81 8.29 10.54 14.78
N ASP A 82 7.51 11.30 15.52
CA ASP A 82 6.06 11.43 15.32
C ASP A 82 5.71 11.93 13.91
N TYR A 83 6.49 12.90 13.40
CA TYR A 83 6.34 13.39 12.03
C TYR A 83 6.59 12.30 10.99
N VAL A 84 7.65 11.51 11.16
CA VAL A 84 7.99 10.40 10.25
C VAL A 84 6.95 9.28 10.35
N GLU A 85 6.55 8.89 11.56
CA GLU A 85 5.55 7.83 11.77
C GLU A 85 4.22 8.22 11.13
N THR A 86 3.70 9.42 11.43
CA THR A 86 2.43 9.91 10.85
C THR A 86 2.44 9.89 9.32
N ARG A 87 3.62 10.14 8.72
CA ARG A 87 3.80 10.16 7.27
C ARG A 87 3.67 8.77 6.64
N TYR A 88 4.17 7.73 7.29
CA TYR A 88 4.19 6.37 6.72
C TYR A 88 3.07 5.47 7.23
N LEU A 89 2.47 5.79 8.39
CA LEU A 89 1.47 4.96 9.04
C LEU A 89 0.32 4.57 8.10
N SER A 90 -0.21 5.50 7.31
CA SER A 90 -1.30 5.18 6.38
C SER A 90 -0.88 4.22 5.25
N SER A 91 0.37 4.24 4.82
CA SER A 91 0.87 3.29 3.82
C SER A 91 1.19 1.95 4.45
N MET A 92 1.72 1.93 5.67
CA MET A 92 1.95 0.71 6.44
C MET A 92 0.63 -0.02 6.74
N ASP A 93 -0.39 0.70 7.22
CA ASP A 93 -1.75 0.18 7.42
C ASP A 93 -2.25 -0.48 6.13
N PHE A 94 -2.10 0.20 4.99
CA PHE A 94 -2.55 -0.34 3.71
C PHE A 94 -1.76 -1.56 3.27
N ALA A 95 -0.43 -1.58 3.47
CA ALA A 95 0.39 -2.76 3.13
C ALA A 95 -0.09 -4.01 3.90
N VAL A 96 -0.47 -3.85 5.18
CA VAL A 96 -1.07 -4.94 5.97
C VAL A 96 -2.43 -5.36 5.38
N GLU A 97 -3.30 -4.41 5.06
CA GLU A 97 -4.60 -4.68 4.41
C GLU A 97 -4.41 -5.38 3.03
N GLU A 98 -3.40 -4.98 2.26
CA GLU A 98 -3.04 -5.58 0.97
C GLU A 98 -2.59 -7.05 1.17
N LEU A 99 -1.74 -7.35 2.15
CA LEU A 99 -1.35 -8.74 2.46
C LEU A 99 -2.54 -9.61 2.86
N GLU A 100 -3.45 -9.09 3.69
CA GLU A 100 -4.66 -9.80 4.07
C GLU A 100 -5.51 -10.15 2.84
N ILE A 101 -5.65 -9.21 1.90
CA ILE A 101 -6.38 -9.40 0.65
C ILE A 101 -5.71 -10.46 -0.23
N GLN A 102 -4.38 -10.42 -0.37
CA GLN A 102 -3.64 -11.43 -1.12
C GLN A 102 -3.76 -12.81 -0.47
N HIS A 103 -3.69 -12.88 0.86
CA HIS A 103 -3.93 -14.11 1.63
C HIS A 103 -5.33 -14.70 1.37
N ARG A 104 -6.38 -13.86 1.40
CA ARG A 104 -7.75 -14.26 1.08
C ARG A 104 -7.88 -14.76 -0.35
N PHE A 105 -7.23 -14.10 -1.31
CA PHE A 105 -7.23 -14.55 -2.70
C PHE A 105 -6.53 -15.90 -2.85
N TYR A 106 -5.35 -16.10 -2.24
CA TYR A 106 -4.65 -17.38 -2.26
C TYR A 106 -5.50 -18.54 -1.72
N HIS A 107 -6.25 -18.29 -0.64
CA HIS A 107 -7.11 -19.32 -0.04
C HIS A 107 -8.36 -19.63 -0.85
N LEU A 108 -8.83 -18.69 -1.67
CA LEU A 108 -9.91 -18.91 -2.63
C LEU A 108 -9.53 -19.90 -3.74
N LEU A 109 -8.24 -19.97 -4.07
CA LEU A 109 -7.69 -20.83 -5.11
C LEU A 109 -7.58 -22.29 -4.65
N ASN A 110 -7.77 -23.22 -5.58
CA ASN A 110 -7.46 -24.63 -5.38
C ASN A 110 -5.94 -24.88 -5.48
N PRO A 111 -5.43 -26.07 -5.10
CA PRO A 111 -3.99 -26.35 -5.08
C PRO A 111 -3.26 -26.08 -6.41
N ARG A 112 -3.88 -26.44 -7.55
CA ARG A 112 -3.28 -26.21 -8.88
C ARG A 112 -3.23 -24.72 -9.23
N GLN A 113 -4.30 -23.99 -8.95
CA GLN A 113 -4.37 -22.55 -9.16
C GLN A 113 -3.37 -21.79 -8.28
N ARG A 114 -3.16 -22.22 -7.04
CA ARG A 114 -2.16 -21.63 -6.14
C ARG A 114 -0.75 -21.71 -6.71
N GLN A 115 -0.36 -22.87 -7.26
CA GLN A 115 0.94 -23.03 -7.90
C GLN A 115 1.12 -22.09 -9.09
N LEU A 116 0.10 -21.99 -9.96
CA LEU A 116 0.11 -21.07 -11.09
C LEU A 116 0.17 -19.60 -10.64
N TRP A 117 -0.56 -19.25 -9.59
CA TRP A 117 -0.57 -17.90 -9.05
C TRP A 117 0.79 -17.54 -8.43
N LEU A 118 1.41 -18.44 -7.67
CA LEU A 118 2.74 -18.21 -7.09
C LEU A 118 3.81 -18.04 -8.19
N SER A 119 3.73 -18.80 -9.28
CA SER A 119 4.73 -18.69 -10.35
C SER A 119 4.54 -17.49 -11.28
N SER A 120 3.35 -16.90 -11.31
CA SER A 120 3.02 -15.79 -12.24
C SER A 120 2.79 -14.45 -11.56
N CYS A 121 2.34 -14.45 -10.31
CA CYS A 121 1.90 -13.24 -9.59
C CYS A 121 2.81 -12.85 -8.44
N LEU A 122 3.55 -13.78 -7.85
CA LEU A 122 4.55 -13.46 -6.83
C LEU A 122 5.86 -13.12 -7.53
N ARG A 123 6.59 -12.11 -7.03
CA ARG A 123 7.93 -11.75 -7.52
C ARG A 123 9.04 -12.51 -6.82
#